data_AF-A0A925L1S0-F1
#
_entry.id   AF-A0A925L1S0-F1
#
_cell.length_a   1.000
_cell.length_b   1.000
_cell.length_c   1.000
_cell.angle_alpha   90.00
_cell.angle_beta   90.00
_cell.angle_gamma   90.00
#
_symmetry.space_group_name_H-M   'P 1'
#
loop_
_entity.id
_entity.type
_entity.pdbx_description
1 polymer ?
#
loop_
_entity_poly.entity_id
_entity_poly.type
_entity_poly.pdbx_seq_one_letter_code
_entity_poly.pdbx_strand_id
1 'polypeptide(L)'
;MVSIPLPPESTFSRTIFKLVRPHIPRERWPMDSIRVLFEPAGDGLWLEAKFEGLPTAYAALAAQLVREARVDLVLQSPAAWQAAAVARTKRWRDVALFGFVPLLFAIPLMASLNDAAMRFALLLCCVDVVALVLLQGVLAKRRAAMAAARFIANIPAPGLKIHLGSRPEPRGNNTMPEV
;
A
#
# COMPACT_ATOMS: atom_id res chain seq x y z
N MET A 1 -6.09 -14.26 0.73
CA MET A 1 -5.45 -14.94 1.89
C MET A 1 -5.83 -14.14 3.12
N VAL A 2 -6.59 -14.70 4.07
CA VAL A 2 -6.90 -14.00 5.33
C VAL A 2 -5.62 -14.01 6.15
N SER A 3 -4.96 -12.86 6.24
CA SER A 3 -3.73 -12.72 7.00
C SER A 3 -4.06 -12.80 8.49
N ILE A 4 -3.23 -13.56 9.21
CA ILE A 4 -3.22 -13.58 10.67
C ILE A 4 -3.22 -12.12 11.14
N PRO A 5 -4.14 -11.71 12.05
CA PRO A 5 -4.24 -10.33 12.48
C PRO A 5 -2.90 -9.87 13.04
N LEU A 6 -2.38 -8.75 12.53
CA LEU A 6 -1.12 -8.21 13.02
C LEU A 6 -1.26 -7.86 14.49
N PRO A 7 -0.31 -8.30 15.33
CA PRO A 7 -0.35 -8.00 16.74
C PRO A 7 -0.18 -6.49 16.96
N PRO A 8 -0.67 -5.95 18.10
CA PRO A 8 -0.53 -4.53 18.45
C PRO A 8 0.93 -4.09 18.56
N GLU A 9 1.84 -5.04 18.75
CA GLU A 9 3.27 -4.80 18.83
C GLU A 9 3.93 -4.60 17.46
N SER A 10 3.25 -4.91 16.36
CA SER A 10 3.82 -4.80 15.02
C SER A 10 4.23 -3.36 14.71
N THR A 11 5.31 -3.19 13.94
CA THR A 11 5.79 -1.87 13.51
C THR A 11 4.69 -1.08 12.82
N PHE A 12 3.90 -1.74 11.97
CA PHE A 12 2.75 -1.15 11.29
C PHE A 12 1.66 -0.66 12.26
N SER A 13 1.20 -1.50 13.19
CA SER A 13 0.21 -1.09 14.20
C SER A 13 0.68 0.10 15.04
N ARG A 14 1.97 0.15 15.38
CA ARG A 14 2.58 1.27 16.12
C ARG A 14 2.62 2.55 15.30
N THR A 15 2.92 2.49 14.01
CA THR A 15 2.92 3.67 13.13
C THR A 15 1.52 4.28 13.05
N ILE A 16 0.49 3.45 12.86
CA ILE A 16 -0.90 3.94 12.80
C ILE A 16 -1.33 4.50 14.14
N PHE A 17 -0.97 3.84 15.23
CA PHE A 17 -1.24 4.37 16.57
C PHE A 17 -0.63 5.76 16.76
N LYS A 18 0.64 5.99 16.37
CA LYS A 18 1.27 7.32 16.46
C LYS A 18 0.55 8.38 15.63
N LEU A 19 -0.01 7.98 14.50
CA LEU A 19 -0.69 8.87 13.58
C LEU A 19 -2.10 9.26 14.08
N VAL A 20 -2.84 8.29 14.62
CA VAL A 20 -4.23 8.47 15.07
C VAL A 20 -4.32 9.01 16.50
N ARG A 21 -3.42 8.60 17.41
CA ARG A 21 -3.45 8.94 18.85
C ARG A 21 -3.63 10.43 19.15
N PRO A 22 -2.93 11.38 18.50
CA PRO A 22 -3.04 12.80 18.86
C PRO A 22 -4.44 13.38 18.64
N HIS A 23 -5.26 12.74 17.81
CA HIS A 23 -6.53 13.27 17.33
C HIS A 23 -7.75 12.60 17.98
N ILE A 24 -7.56 11.51 18.73
CA ILE A 24 -8.67 10.77 19.36
C ILE A 24 -8.44 10.68 20.88
N PRO A 25 -9.30 11.30 21.71
CA PRO A 25 -9.17 11.22 23.16
C PRO A 25 -9.38 9.79 23.67
N ARG A 26 -8.64 9.40 24.72
CA ARG A 26 -8.60 8.02 25.26
C ARG A 26 -9.99 7.48 25.64
N GLU A 27 -10.86 8.31 26.17
CA GLU A 27 -12.22 7.95 26.61
C GLU A 27 -13.10 7.41 25.47
N ARG A 28 -12.76 7.73 24.21
CA ARG A 28 -13.50 7.28 23.03
C ARG A 28 -13.04 5.93 22.51
N TRP A 29 -11.99 5.35 23.11
CA TRP A 29 -11.48 4.04 22.74
C TRP A 29 -12.28 2.95 23.48
N PRO A 30 -12.99 2.06 22.76
CA PRO A 30 -13.93 1.11 23.35
C PRO A 30 -13.23 0.01 24.16
N MET A 31 -12.02 -0.40 23.77
CA MET A 31 -11.28 -1.56 24.28
C MET A 31 -9.76 -1.30 24.27
N ASP A 32 -8.97 -2.18 24.88
CA ASP A 32 -7.50 -2.09 24.95
C ASP A 32 -6.79 -2.19 23.60
N SER A 33 -7.46 -2.79 22.61
CA SER A 33 -7.03 -2.76 21.22
C SER A 33 -8.24 -2.71 20.28
N ILE A 34 -8.07 -2.03 19.15
CA ILE A 34 -9.08 -1.87 18.12
C ILE A 34 -8.69 -2.68 16.90
N ARG A 35 -9.62 -3.49 16.41
CA ARG A 35 -9.45 -4.22 15.15
C ARG A 35 -9.68 -3.29 13.98
N VAL A 36 -8.71 -3.23 13.07
CA VAL A 36 -8.81 -2.39 11.87
C VAL A 36 -8.54 -3.23 10.64
N LEU A 37 -9.47 -3.20 9.70
CA LEU A 37 -9.33 -3.82 8.39
C LEU A 37 -8.69 -2.81 7.43
N PHE A 38 -7.60 -3.21 6.80
CA PHE A 38 -6.91 -2.44 5.77
C PHE A 38 -7.13 -3.07 4.40
N GLU A 39 -7.56 -2.23 3.47
CA GLU A 39 -7.71 -2.57 2.07
C GLU A 39 -6.78 -1.67 1.25
N PRO A 40 -5.81 -2.22 0.49
CA PRO A 40 -5.01 -1.41 -0.42
C PRO A 40 -5.88 -0.92 -1.56
N ALA A 41 -5.78 0.36 -1.92
CA ALA A 41 -6.53 0.85 -3.06
C ALA A 41 -5.92 0.34 -4.37
N GLY A 42 -6.71 0.32 -5.45
CA GLY A 42 -6.31 -0.27 -6.74
C GLY A 42 -5.14 0.42 -7.47
N ASP A 43 -4.64 1.55 -6.97
CA ASP A 43 -3.41 2.19 -7.45
C ASP A 43 -2.16 1.79 -6.66
N GLY A 44 -2.32 1.21 -5.46
CA GLY A 44 -1.24 0.81 -4.57
C GLY A 44 -0.52 1.96 -3.88
N LEU A 45 -1.11 3.17 -3.83
CA LEU A 45 -0.44 4.37 -3.31
C LEU A 45 -0.94 4.81 -1.92
N TRP A 46 -2.04 4.25 -1.46
CA TRP A 46 -2.66 4.52 -0.16
C TRP A 46 -3.42 3.29 0.32
N LEU A 47 -3.79 3.30 1.61
CA LEU A 47 -4.59 2.27 2.26
C LEU A 47 -5.93 2.87 2.67
N GLU A 48 -6.99 2.11 2.50
CA GLU A 48 -8.28 2.36 3.12
C GLU A 48 -8.34 1.59 4.44
N ALA A 49 -8.78 2.26 5.51
CA ALA A 49 -8.93 1.66 6.83
C ALA A 49 -10.38 1.69 7.29
N LYS A 50 -10.85 0.57 7.84
CA LYS A 50 -12.15 0.44 8.50
C LYS A 50 -11.93 0.09 9.95
N PHE A 51 -12.20 1.05 10.84
CA PHE A 51 -12.03 0.91 12.27
C PHE A 51 -13.30 0.31 12.89
N GLU A 52 -13.20 -0.89 13.48
CA GLU A 52 -14.32 -1.54 14.14
C GLU A 52 -14.40 -1.11 15.62
N GLY A 53 -15.50 -0.50 16.04
CA GLY A 53 -15.77 -0.17 17.46
C GLY A 53 -15.49 1.29 17.87
N LEU A 54 -14.88 2.11 17.02
CA LEU A 54 -14.82 3.56 17.24
C LEU A 54 -16.16 4.22 16.87
N PRO A 55 -16.57 5.31 17.55
CA PRO A 55 -17.69 6.12 17.10
C PRO A 55 -17.46 6.63 15.67
N THR A 56 -18.52 6.69 14.87
CA THR A 56 -18.44 6.93 13.41
C THR A 56 -17.64 8.17 13.01
N ALA A 57 -17.78 9.28 13.75
CA ALA A 57 -17.03 10.51 13.49
C ALA A 57 -15.51 10.33 13.65
N TYR A 58 -15.08 9.63 14.71
CA TYR A 58 -13.67 9.36 14.97
C TYR A 58 -13.10 8.26 14.07
N ALA A 59 -13.92 7.28 13.71
CA ALA A 59 -13.56 6.27 12.71
C ALA A 59 -13.31 6.90 11.34
N ALA A 60 -14.15 7.84 10.92
CA ALA A 60 -13.99 8.58 9.66
C ALA A 60 -12.73 9.45 9.69
N LEU A 61 -12.48 10.17 10.79
CA LEU A 61 -11.27 10.97 10.97
C LEU A 61 -10.00 10.10 10.94
N ALA A 62 -10.00 8.97 11.65
CA ALA A 62 -8.87 8.04 11.64
C ALA A 62 -8.61 7.45 10.25
N ALA A 63 -9.68 7.09 9.52
CA ALA A 63 -9.57 6.61 8.15
C ALA A 63 -9.02 7.68 7.20
N GLN A 64 -9.40 8.94 7.40
CA GLN A 64 -8.86 10.07 6.64
C GLN A 64 -7.37 10.27 6.92
N LEU A 65 -6.95 10.25 8.19
CA LEU A 65 -5.53 10.38 8.56
C LEU A 65 -4.69 9.25 7.95
N VAL A 66 -5.18 8.00 7.98
CA VAL A 66 -4.54 6.85 7.33
C VAL A 66 -4.38 7.10 5.83
N ARG A 67 -5.40 7.65 5.18
CA ARG A 67 -5.38 7.97 3.75
C ARG A 67 -4.40 9.11 3.43
N GLU A 68 -4.26 10.09 4.31
CA GLU A 68 -3.32 11.20 4.18
C GLU A 68 -1.85 10.76 4.30
N ALA A 69 -1.58 9.68 5.04
CA ALA A 69 -0.25 9.07 5.14
C ALA A 69 0.25 8.42 3.84
N ARG A 70 -0.64 8.18 2.86
CA ARG A 70 -0.35 7.72 1.49
C ARG A 70 0.71 6.59 1.43
N VAL A 71 1.82 6.87 0.74
CA VAL A 71 2.83 5.88 0.33
C VAL A 71 3.63 5.39 1.52
N ASP A 72 3.92 6.25 2.48
CA ASP A 72 4.75 5.90 3.65
C ASP A 72 4.12 4.77 4.46
N LEU A 73 2.78 4.78 4.56
CA LEU A 73 2.05 3.74 5.26
C LEU A 73 1.93 2.44 4.44
N VAL A 74 1.77 2.55 3.11
CA VAL A 74 1.76 1.37 2.23
C VAL A 74 3.08 0.63 2.28
N LEU A 75 4.21 1.34 2.30
CA LEU A 75 5.55 0.75 2.35
C LEU A 75 5.83 -0.03 3.64
N GLN A 76 5.20 0.34 4.74
CA GLN A 76 5.31 -0.36 6.03
C GLN A 76 4.30 -1.50 6.17
N SER A 77 3.38 -1.66 5.22
CA SER A 77 2.33 -2.67 5.27
C SER A 77 2.77 -4.03 4.72
N PRO A 78 2.08 -5.13 5.08
CA PRO A 78 2.29 -6.43 4.44
C PRO A 78 2.00 -6.45 2.93
N ALA A 79 1.25 -5.47 2.43
CA ALA A 79 0.92 -5.32 1.02
C ALA A 79 1.98 -4.54 0.22
N ALA A 80 3.05 -4.07 0.85
CA ALA A 80 4.08 -3.22 0.24
C ALA A 80 4.66 -3.81 -1.05
N TRP A 81 4.95 -5.12 -1.07
CA TRP A 81 5.51 -5.78 -2.25
C TRP A 81 4.52 -5.81 -3.43
N GLN A 82 3.23 -5.99 -3.15
CA GLN A 82 2.19 -6.01 -4.17
C GLN A 82 1.90 -4.60 -4.70
N ALA A 83 1.95 -3.60 -3.80
CA ALA A 83 1.94 -2.18 -4.15
C ALA A 83 3.09 -1.79 -5.07
N ALA A 84 4.32 -2.18 -4.72
CA ALA A 84 5.48 -1.94 -5.56
C ALA A 84 5.33 -2.61 -6.95
N ALA A 85 4.76 -3.81 -7.02
CA ALA A 85 4.52 -4.50 -8.27
C ALA A 85 3.51 -3.75 -9.17
N VAL A 86 2.40 -3.25 -8.62
CA VAL A 86 1.40 -2.44 -9.36
C VAL A 86 2.00 -1.11 -9.80
N ALA A 87 2.75 -0.43 -8.94
CA ALA A 87 3.40 0.84 -9.28
C ALA A 87 4.43 0.66 -10.40
N ARG A 88 5.22 -0.42 -10.35
CA ARG A 88 6.21 -0.75 -11.38
C ARG A 88 5.53 -1.05 -12.72
N THR A 89 4.50 -1.89 -12.75
CA THR A 89 3.80 -2.21 -14.02
C THR A 89 3.10 -0.98 -14.59
N LYS A 90 2.52 -0.12 -13.75
CA LYS A 90 1.95 1.16 -14.19
C LYS A 90 3.01 2.06 -14.84
N ARG A 91 4.20 2.19 -14.24
CA ARG A 91 5.31 2.96 -14.82
C ARG A 91 5.73 2.42 -16.19
N TRP A 92 5.86 1.11 -16.35
CA TRP A 92 6.20 0.50 -17.65
C TRP A 92 5.13 0.75 -18.70
N ARG A 93 3.84 0.69 -18.31
CA ARG A 93 2.73 1.04 -19.19
C ARG A 93 2.80 2.51 -19.61
N ASP A 94 3.07 3.41 -18.67
CA ASP A 94 3.10 4.85 -18.96
C ASP A 94 4.32 5.19 -19.85
N VAL A 95 5.50 4.60 -19.60
CA VAL A 95 6.68 4.73 -20.48
C VAL A 95 6.40 4.18 -21.88
N ALA A 96 5.76 3.02 -21.98
CA ALA A 96 5.32 2.48 -23.27
C ALA A 96 4.38 3.46 -23.98
N LEU A 97 3.40 4.02 -23.28
CA LEU A 97 2.46 4.99 -23.85
C LEU A 97 3.17 6.25 -24.35
N PHE A 98 4.10 6.80 -23.57
CA PHE A 98 4.88 7.97 -23.98
C PHE A 98 5.86 7.69 -25.13
N GLY A 99 6.36 6.46 -25.28
CA GLY A 99 7.21 6.07 -26.40
C GLY A 99 6.43 5.78 -27.68
N PHE A 100 5.30 5.06 -27.57
CA PHE A 100 4.54 4.58 -28.73
C PHE A 100 3.58 5.64 -29.28
N VAL A 101 2.97 6.49 -28.45
CA VAL A 101 2.03 7.52 -28.94
C VAL A 101 2.68 8.49 -29.95
N PRO A 102 3.86 9.06 -29.70
CA PRO A 102 4.54 9.91 -30.69
C PRO A 102 4.90 9.14 -31.98
N LEU A 103 5.29 7.87 -31.84
CA LEU A 103 5.61 6.99 -32.97
C LEU A 103 4.38 6.79 -33.87
N LEU A 104 3.22 6.54 -33.25
CA LEU A 104 1.94 6.37 -33.93
C LEU A 104 1.46 7.65 -34.64
N PHE A 105 1.69 8.82 -34.06
CA PHE A 105 1.39 10.12 -34.70
C PHE A 105 2.34 10.46 -35.85
N ALA A 106 3.54 9.87 -35.89
CA ALA A 106 4.46 10.02 -37.02
C ALA A 106 4.04 9.19 -38.25
N ILE A 107 3.21 8.16 -38.07
CA ILE A 107 2.77 7.25 -39.16
C ILE A 107 1.94 7.99 -40.24
N PRO A 108 0.93 8.81 -39.89
CA PRO A 108 0.22 9.63 -40.89
C PRO A 108 1.12 10.61 -41.64
N LEU A 109 2.17 11.15 -41.00
CA LEU A 109 3.16 12.03 -41.65
C LEU A 109 4.07 11.27 -42.62
N MET A 110 4.43 10.02 -42.29
CA MET A 110 5.23 9.12 -43.11
C MET A 110 4.47 8.49 -44.29
N ALA A 111 3.12 8.55 -44.29
CA ALA A 111 2.28 8.02 -45.37
C ALA A 111 2.54 8.68 -46.74
N SER A 112 3.20 9.85 -46.77
CA SER A 112 3.61 10.53 -47.99
C SER A 112 4.89 9.96 -48.64
N LEU A 113 5.64 9.08 -47.97
CA LEU A 113 7.03 8.76 -48.34
C LEU A 113 7.25 7.40 -49.03
N ASN A 114 6.51 6.32 -48.74
CA ASN A 114 6.60 5.04 -49.48
C ASN A 114 5.57 4.01 -49.01
N ASP A 115 5.04 3.18 -49.92
CA ASP A 115 4.09 2.09 -49.65
C ASP A 115 4.69 1.00 -48.74
N ALA A 116 6.00 0.74 -48.89
CA ALA A 116 6.73 -0.19 -48.02
C ALA A 116 6.86 0.33 -46.58
N ALA A 117 7.12 1.63 -46.40
CA ALA A 117 7.23 2.24 -45.09
C ALA A 117 5.89 2.23 -44.34
N MET A 118 4.78 2.40 -45.07
CA MET A 118 3.42 2.31 -44.52
C MET A 118 3.10 0.90 -43.98
N ARG A 119 3.54 -0.17 -44.66
CA ARG A 119 3.37 -1.55 -44.18
C ARG A 119 4.14 -1.84 -42.90
N PHE A 120 5.38 -1.36 -42.80
CA PHE A 120 6.18 -1.49 -41.57
C PHE A 120 5.57 -0.70 -40.41
N ALA A 121 5.09 0.52 -40.68
CA ALA A 121 4.42 1.34 -39.69
C ALA A 121 3.13 0.70 -39.17
N LEU A 122 2.32 0.12 -40.05
CA LEU A 122 1.11 -0.61 -39.66
C LEU A 122 1.42 -1.84 -38.79
N LEU A 123 2.47 -2.59 -39.13
CA LEU A 123 2.93 -3.72 -38.31
C LEU A 123 3.37 -3.28 -36.92
N LEU A 124 4.17 -2.22 -36.82
CA LEU A 124 4.60 -1.64 -35.54
C LEU A 124 3.39 -1.18 -34.71
N CYS A 125 2.42 -0.50 -35.34
CA CYS A 125 1.19 -0.09 -34.68
C CYS A 125 0.42 -1.29 -34.10
N CYS A 126 0.25 -2.36 -34.87
CA CYS A 126 -0.41 -3.58 -34.39
C CYS A 126 0.34 -4.21 -33.20
N VAL A 127 1.68 -4.27 -33.26
CA VAL A 127 2.51 -4.79 -32.17
C VAL A 127 2.37 -3.92 -30.91
N ASP A 128 2.34 -2.59 -31.06
CA ASP A 128 2.19 -1.64 -29.96
C ASP A 128 0.82 -1.78 -29.29
N VAL A 129 -0.25 -1.92 -30.07
CA VAL A 129 -1.60 -2.16 -29.55
C VAL A 129 -1.64 -3.48 -28.76
N VAL A 130 -1.07 -4.56 -29.30
CA VAL A 130 -0.99 -5.85 -28.60
C VAL A 130 -0.19 -5.72 -27.31
N ALA A 131 0.96 -5.04 -27.34
CA ALA A 131 1.79 -4.79 -26.17
C ALA A 131 1.04 -3.99 -25.09
N LEU A 132 0.29 -2.95 -25.49
CA LEU A 132 -0.54 -2.16 -24.58
C LEU A 132 -1.66 -3.00 -23.96
N VAL A 133 -2.34 -3.83 -24.74
CA VAL A 133 -3.39 -4.74 -24.24
C VAL A 133 -2.81 -5.74 -23.24
N LEU A 134 -1.66 -6.33 -23.53
CA LEU A 134 -0.97 -7.24 -22.62
C LEU A 134 -0.55 -6.55 -21.32
N LEU A 135 0.01 -5.33 -21.40
CA LEU A 135 0.39 -4.54 -20.23
C LEU A 135 -0.82 -4.17 -19.37
N GLN A 136 -1.96 -3.83 -19.98
CA GLN A 136 -3.21 -3.59 -19.25
C GLN A 136 -3.74 -4.87 -18.59
N GLY A 137 -3.66 -6.02 -19.27
CA GLY A 137 -4.01 -7.31 -18.70
C GLY A 137 -3.14 -7.69 -17.50
N VAL A 138 -1.83 -7.47 -17.58
CA VAL A 138 -0.90 -7.66 -16.46
C VAL A 138 -1.24 -6.70 -15.32
N LEU A 139 -1.50 -5.42 -15.61
CA LEU A 139 -1.89 -4.44 -14.60
C LEU A 139 -3.19 -4.85 -13.89
N ALA A 140 -4.20 -5.30 -14.63
CA ALA A 140 -5.46 -5.79 -14.09
C ALA A 140 -5.24 -7.00 -13.15
N LYS A 141 -4.41 -7.96 -13.56
CA LYS A 141 -4.04 -9.11 -12.70
C LYS A 141 -3.35 -8.67 -11.42
N ARG A 142 -2.42 -7.71 -11.50
CA ARG A 142 -1.70 -7.20 -10.31
C ARG A 142 -2.62 -6.42 -9.37
N ARG A 143 -3.57 -5.65 -9.92
CA ARG A 143 -4.61 -4.97 -9.13
C ARG A 143 -5.55 -5.96 -8.44
N ALA A 144 -5.95 -7.03 -9.13
CA ALA A 144 -6.77 -8.08 -8.54
C ALA A 144 -6.04 -8.79 -7.39
N ALA A 145 -4.73 -9.08 -7.57
CA ALA A 145 -3.92 -9.65 -6.50
C ALA A 145 -3.82 -8.73 -5.28
N MET A 146 -3.60 -7.43 -5.51
CA MET A 146 -3.59 -6.41 -4.47
C MET A 146 -4.94 -6.30 -3.74
N ALA A 147 -6.06 -6.30 -4.47
CA ALA A 147 -7.40 -6.27 -3.86
C ALA A 147 -7.66 -7.50 -2.95
N ALA A 148 -7.01 -8.63 -3.24
CA ALA A 148 -7.07 -9.84 -2.42
C ALA A 148 -6.14 -9.82 -1.19
N ALA A 149 -5.28 -8.81 -1.05
CA ALA A 149 -4.30 -8.66 0.02
C ALA A 149 -4.85 -7.92 1.25
N ARG A 150 -6.17 -7.98 1.48
CA ARG A 150 -6.80 -7.38 2.67
C ARG A 150 -6.17 -7.96 3.93
N PHE A 151 -5.87 -7.10 4.89
CA PHE A 151 -5.25 -7.52 6.13
C PHE A 151 -5.83 -6.79 7.33
N ILE A 152 -5.70 -7.44 8.49
CA ILE A 152 -6.27 -6.97 9.74
C ILE A 152 -5.11 -6.61 10.65
N ALA A 153 -5.14 -5.43 11.26
CA ALA A 153 -4.19 -5.06 12.29
C ALA A 153 -4.92 -4.62 13.56
N ASN A 154 -4.41 -5.08 14.70
CA ASN A 154 -4.89 -4.62 15.99
C ASN A 154 -4.10 -3.37 16.39
N ILE A 155 -4.79 -2.26 16.66
CA ILE A 155 -4.18 -1.00 17.05
C ILE A 155 -4.33 -0.86 18.57
N PRO A 156 -3.23 -0.66 19.32
CA PRO A 156 -3.28 -0.52 20.77
C PRO A 156 -4.00 0.77 21.19
N ALA A 157 -4.69 0.74 22.32
CA ALA A 157 -5.28 1.94 22.92
C ALA A 157 -4.23 2.79 23.65
N PRO A 158 -4.43 4.12 23.75
CA PRO A 158 -3.52 4.99 24.48
C PRO A 158 -3.41 4.59 25.96
N GLY A 159 -2.20 4.49 26.50
CA GLY A 159 -1.98 4.16 27.90
C GLY A 159 -1.80 2.67 28.21
N LEU A 160 -1.98 1.77 27.23
CA LEU A 160 -1.47 0.41 27.36
C LEU A 160 0.06 0.46 27.27
N LYS A 161 0.76 0.10 28.35
CA LYS A 161 2.20 -0.20 28.30
C LYS A 161 2.36 -1.50 27.53
N ILE A 162 2.41 -1.42 26.21
CA ILE A 162 2.96 -2.50 25.39
C ILE A 162 4.36 -2.71 25.96
N HIS A 163 4.64 -3.88 26.55
CA HIS A 163 5.96 -4.14 27.11
C HIS A 163 6.97 -3.92 25.99
N LEU A 164 7.70 -2.82 26.14
CA LEU A 164 8.74 -2.45 25.22
C LEU A 164 9.78 -3.55 25.31
N GLY A 165 9.94 -4.31 24.23
CA GLY A 165 11.15 -5.09 24.00
C GLY A 165 12.35 -4.17 23.82
N SER A 166 12.66 -3.31 24.80
CA SER A 166 14.03 -2.93 25.06
C SER A 166 14.70 -4.18 25.63
N ARG A 167 15.66 -4.69 24.85
CA ARG A 167 16.74 -5.61 25.24
C ARG A 167 16.81 -5.87 26.76
N PRO A 168 16.73 -7.12 27.23
CA PRO A 168 16.95 -7.39 28.65
C PRO A 168 18.38 -6.95 28.99
N GLU A 169 18.51 -5.88 29.77
CA GLU A 169 19.74 -5.66 30.51
C GLU A 169 19.96 -6.88 31.40
N PRO A 170 21.17 -7.45 31.44
CA PRO A 170 21.46 -8.52 32.37
C PRO A 170 21.32 -7.94 33.78
N ARG A 171 20.33 -8.44 34.53
CA ARG A 171 20.22 -8.19 35.97
C ARG A 171 21.54 -8.61 36.60
N GLY A 172 22.39 -7.63 36.90
CA GLY A 172 23.51 -7.79 37.82
C GLY A 172 22.95 -8.26 39.16
N ASN A 173 23.38 -9.45 39.55
CA ASN A 173 22.96 -10.14 40.75
C ASN A 173 23.25 -9.28 41.99
N ASN A 174 22.23 -9.04 42.80
CA ASN A 174 22.42 -8.68 44.19
C ASN A 174 23.02 -9.88 44.91
N THR A 175 24.27 -9.76 45.36
CA THR A 175 24.80 -10.54 46.47
C THR A 175 25.56 -9.59 47.38
N MET A 176 24.85 -8.99 48.34
CA MET A 176 25.45 -8.72 49.66
C MET A 176 25.53 -10.07 50.38
N PRO A 177 26.69 -10.46 50.94
CA PRO A 177 26.72 -11.29 52.11
C PRO A 177 26.75 -10.39 53.35
N GLU A 178 25.82 -10.64 54.26
CA GLU A 178 26.01 -10.38 55.69
C GLU A 178 27.31 -11.05 56.15
N VAL A 179 28.18 -10.30 56.83
CA VAL A 179 28.69 -10.48 58.21
C VAL A 179 29.72 -9.38 58.48
#